data_AF-A0A8J8AX56-F1
#
_entry.id   AF-A0A8J8AX56-F1
#
_cell.length_a   1.000
_cell.length_b   1.000
_cell.length_c   1.000
_cell.angle_alpha   90.00
_cell.angle_beta   90.00
_cell.angle_gamma   90.00
#
_symmetry.space_group_name_H-M   'P 1'
#
loop_
_entity.id
_entity.type
_entity.pdbx_description
1 polymer ?
#
loop_
_entity_poly.entity_id
_entity_poly.type
_entity_poly.pdbx_seq_one_letter_code
_entity_poly.pdbx_strand_id
1 'polypeptide(L)'
;MHPAPEADPPRVEAAAEGGADAFDFEIAAPPERVFAAIGDIKRWREWMPGVDGVEWLSRGMLGVGSRWRIGRVLNGDHVEQAFEVSDWEPGRELGLTMIGRRAGYGPRHYGLKLLRGSEKDTTRMHVELACDDEPLPSPPVLTDDPDRHRMLITSLEALRRYVEGA
;
A
#
# COMPACT_ATOMS: atom_id res chain seq x y z
N MET A 1 -26.90 10.89 29.83
CA MET A 1 -25.46 10.60 29.72
C MET A 1 -25.34 9.43 28.76
N HIS A 2 -25.22 9.71 27.46
CA HIS A 2 -25.08 8.66 26.43
C HIS A 2 -23.63 8.17 26.44
N PRO A 3 -23.35 6.86 26.47
CA PRO A 3 -22.00 6.36 26.23
C PRO A 3 -21.59 6.64 24.78
N ALA A 4 -20.34 7.03 24.58
CA ALA A 4 -19.72 7.17 23.27
C ALA A 4 -19.76 5.81 22.54
N PRO A 5 -19.93 5.78 21.20
CA PRO A 5 -19.82 4.53 20.46
C PRO A 5 -18.40 3.97 20.63
N GLU A 6 -18.31 2.76 21.18
CA GLU A 6 -17.11 1.92 21.09
C GLU A 6 -16.75 1.79 19.61
N ALA A 7 -15.55 2.24 19.24
CA ALA A 7 -14.99 1.98 17.92
C ALA A 7 -14.93 0.46 17.73
N ASP A 8 -15.71 -0.04 16.78
CA ASP A 8 -15.69 -1.44 16.37
C ASP A 8 -14.23 -1.80 15.99
N PRO A 9 -13.65 -2.91 16.49
CA PRO A 9 -12.35 -3.35 15.99
C PRO A 9 -12.47 -3.54 14.46
N PRO A 10 -11.43 -3.21 13.66
CA PRO A 10 -11.54 -3.27 12.21
C PRO A 10 -11.93 -4.68 11.77
N ARG A 11 -13.20 -4.82 11.37
CA ARG A 11 -13.73 -6.07 10.85
C ARG A 11 -13.14 -6.27 9.46
N VAL A 12 -12.03 -7.01 9.42
CA VAL A 12 -11.52 -7.64 8.20
C VAL A 12 -12.59 -8.59 7.68
N GLU A 13 -13.47 -8.09 6.81
CA GLU A 13 -14.37 -8.93 6.04
C GLU A 13 -13.54 -9.54 4.91
N ALA A 14 -13.02 -10.73 5.16
CA ALA A 14 -12.31 -11.54 4.17
C ALA A 14 -13.19 -11.69 2.91
N ALA A 15 -12.84 -10.95 1.85
CA ALA A 15 -13.46 -11.10 0.55
C ALA A 15 -12.99 -12.42 -0.08
N ALA A 16 -13.98 -13.30 -0.27
CA ALA A 16 -14.11 -14.41 -1.21
C ALA A 16 -12.86 -14.95 -1.96
N GLU A 17 -12.67 -16.26 -1.78
CA GLU A 17 -12.12 -17.26 -2.70
C GLU A 17 -11.65 -16.75 -4.08
N GLY A 18 -10.34 -16.50 -4.21
CA GLY A 18 -9.68 -16.27 -5.50
C GLY A 18 -8.43 -15.39 -5.44
N GLY A 19 -7.30 -15.91 -4.93
CA GLY A 19 -5.94 -15.44 -5.24
C GLY A 19 -5.51 -14.00 -4.89
N ALA A 20 -6.43 -13.11 -4.52
CA ALA A 20 -6.16 -11.74 -4.10
C ALA A 20 -6.33 -11.63 -2.57
N ASP A 21 -5.29 -11.15 -1.88
CA ASP A 21 -5.33 -10.86 -0.45
C ASP A 21 -5.88 -9.45 -0.29
N ALA A 22 -7.07 -9.30 0.28
CA ALA A 22 -7.69 -7.99 0.51
C ALA A 22 -8.04 -7.80 1.99
N PHE A 23 -7.77 -6.61 2.51
CA PHE A 23 -8.08 -6.26 3.90
C PHE A 23 -8.37 -4.77 4.05
N ASP A 24 -9.09 -4.43 5.12
CA ASP A 24 -9.41 -3.06 5.47
C ASP A 24 -8.54 -2.54 6.61
N PHE A 25 -8.20 -1.26 6.53
CA PHE A 25 -7.39 -0.57 7.53
C PHE A 25 -7.98 0.80 7.84
N GLU A 26 -8.17 1.11 9.13
CA GLU A 26 -8.76 2.38 9.56
C GLU A 26 -7.70 3.39 10.05
N ILE A 27 -7.88 4.64 9.62
CA ILE A 27 -7.00 5.76 9.97
C ILE A 27 -7.88 6.91 10.46
N ALA A 28 -7.61 7.44 11.65
CA ALA A 28 -8.34 8.57 12.23
C ALA A 28 -7.90 9.90 11.59
N ALA A 29 -8.05 9.99 10.28
CA ALA A 29 -7.79 11.18 9.48
C ALA A 29 -8.73 11.25 8.28
N PRO A 30 -9.02 12.46 7.75
CA PRO A 30 -9.86 12.61 6.57
C PRO A 30 -9.19 12.02 5.32
N PRO A 31 -9.98 11.55 4.34
CA PRO A 31 -9.46 10.80 3.18
C PRO A 31 -8.53 11.64 2.31
N GLU A 32 -8.77 12.95 2.24
CA GLU A 32 -7.91 13.90 1.54
C GLU A 32 -6.49 13.92 2.12
N ARG A 33 -6.38 13.81 3.45
CA ARG A 33 -5.09 13.80 4.16
C ARG A 33 -4.35 12.49 3.96
N VAL A 34 -5.07 11.37 4.07
CA VAL A 34 -4.52 10.03 3.79
C VAL A 34 -4.04 9.97 2.34
N PHE A 35 -4.87 10.44 1.40
CA PHE A 35 -4.55 10.47 -0.02
C PHE A 35 -3.32 11.33 -0.31
N ALA A 36 -3.22 12.51 0.29
CA ALA A 36 -2.05 13.38 0.12
C ALA A 36 -0.76 12.70 0.60
N ALA A 37 -0.80 11.95 1.71
CA ALA A 37 0.37 11.25 2.22
C ALA A 37 0.79 10.04 1.36
N ILE A 38 -0.16 9.23 0.88
CA ILE A 38 0.15 8.11 -0.03
C ILE A 38 0.52 8.60 -1.43
N GLY A 39 -0.03 9.73 -1.88
CA GLY A 39 0.27 10.36 -3.17
C GLY A 39 1.57 11.16 -3.19
N ASP A 40 2.16 11.52 -2.04
CA ASP A 40 3.46 12.17 -2.01
C ASP A 40 4.60 11.15 -1.93
N ILE A 41 4.86 10.49 -3.06
CA ILE A 41 5.87 9.42 -3.19
C ILE A 41 7.25 9.85 -2.68
N LYS A 42 7.61 11.13 -2.82
CA LYS A 42 8.91 11.64 -2.35
C LYS A 42 9.05 11.56 -0.83
N ARG A 43 7.93 11.69 -0.12
CA ARG A 43 7.83 11.63 1.34
C ARG A 43 7.63 10.23 1.89
N TRP A 44 7.55 9.21 1.04
CA TRP A 44 7.47 7.83 1.53
C TRP A 44 8.64 7.48 2.44
N ARG A 45 9.85 8.01 2.19
CA ARG A 45 11.01 7.83 3.10
C ARG A 45 10.79 8.37 4.52
N GLU A 46 9.84 9.30 4.71
CA GLU A 46 9.58 9.94 6.00
C GLU A 46 8.74 9.05 6.93
N TRP A 47 7.88 8.20 6.35
CA TRP A 47 6.95 7.37 7.13
C TRP A 47 7.05 5.88 6.83
N MET A 48 7.46 5.48 5.63
CA MET A 48 7.54 4.08 5.23
C MET A 48 8.83 3.44 5.76
N PRO A 49 8.74 2.47 6.68
CA PRO A 49 9.90 1.86 7.29
C PRO A 49 10.74 1.10 6.26
N GLY A 50 12.06 1.23 6.38
CA GLY A 50 13.03 0.58 5.52
C GLY A 50 13.30 1.31 4.20
N VAL A 51 12.47 2.28 3.77
CA VAL A 51 12.72 3.07 2.56
C VAL A 51 13.79 4.12 2.82
N ASP A 52 14.93 3.99 2.14
CA ASP A 52 16.06 4.92 2.23
C ASP A 52 16.19 5.83 0.99
N GLY A 53 15.59 5.43 -0.14
CA GLY A 53 15.70 6.15 -1.41
C GLY A 53 14.41 6.14 -2.21
N VAL A 54 14.16 7.24 -2.94
CA VAL A 54 13.08 7.35 -3.93
C VAL A 54 13.65 8.04 -5.17
N GLU A 55 13.59 7.36 -6.31
CA GLU A 55 14.03 7.82 -7.63
C GLU A 55 12.84 7.83 -8.59
N TRP A 56 12.51 9.00 -9.15
CA TRP A 56 11.47 9.08 -10.17
C TRP A 56 11.99 8.61 -11.52
N LEU A 57 11.26 7.70 -12.15
CA LEU A 57 11.57 7.14 -13.47
C LEU A 57 10.75 7.80 -14.58
N SER A 58 9.56 8.33 -14.24
CA SER A 58 8.73 9.12 -15.15
C SER A 58 8.95 10.62 -14.98
N ARG A 59 8.65 11.38 -16.04
CA ARG A 59 8.62 12.86 -16.00
C ARG A 59 7.17 13.32 -15.84
N GLY A 60 6.94 14.34 -15.02
CA GLY A 60 5.64 14.98 -14.88
C GLY A 60 5.07 14.92 -13.47
N MET A 61 3.81 15.31 -13.32
CA MET A 61 3.04 15.16 -12.08
C MET A 61 2.64 13.70 -11.89
N LEU A 62 2.39 13.30 -10.64
CA LEU A 62 1.88 11.98 -10.33
C LEU A 62 0.50 11.76 -10.99
N GLY A 63 0.34 10.61 -11.61
CA GLY A 63 -0.88 10.15 -12.28
C GLY A 63 -0.63 8.79 -12.95
N VAL A 64 -1.65 8.23 -13.62
CA VAL A 64 -1.55 6.95 -14.33
C VAL A 64 -0.33 6.91 -15.26
N GLY A 65 0.43 5.81 -15.22
CA GLY A 65 1.68 5.61 -15.96
C GLY A 65 2.91 6.28 -15.34
N SER A 66 2.76 6.98 -14.21
CA SER A 66 3.91 7.48 -13.45
C SER A 66 4.70 6.32 -12.85
N ARG A 67 6.02 6.42 -12.86
CA ARG A 67 6.93 5.36 -12.43
C ARG A 67 7.98 5.90 -11.48
N TRP A 68 8.28 5.14 -10.44
CA TRP A 68 9.40 5.42 -9.53
C TRP A 68 10.05 4.12 -9.07
N ARG A 69 11.26 4.25 -8.54
CA ARG A 69 11.99 3.20 -7.83
C ARG A 69 12.20 3.64 -6.39
N ILE A 70 11.98 2.75 -5.45
CA ILE A 70 12.41 2.91 -4.07
C ILE A 70 13.60 2.00 -3.78
N GLY A 71 14.56 2.50 -3.02
CA GLY A 71 15.57 1.70 -2.35
C GLY A 71 15.10 1.43 -0.92
N ARG A 72 15.19 0.18 -0.48
CA ARG A 72 14.86 -0.18 0.89
C ARG A 72 15.76 -1.27 1.46
N VAL A 73 15.97 -1.24 2.77
CA VAL A 73 16.71 -2.30 3.49
C VAL A 73 15.74 -3.29 4.12
N LEU A 74 15.82 -4.56 3.72
CA LEU A 74 15.06 -5.68 4.27
C LEU A 74 16.02 -6.71 4.85
N ASN A 75 15.88 -7.05 6.13
CA ASN A 75 16.71 -8.05 6.80
C ASN A 75 18.24 -7.84 6.61
N GLY A 76 18.68 -6.60 6.40
CA GLY A 76 20.07 -6.23 6.15
C GLY A 76 20.46 -6.18 4.66
N ASP A 77 19.62 -6.65 3.76
CA ASP A 77 19.83 -6.59 2.31
C ASP A 77 19.18 -5.35 1.70
N HIS A 78 19.91 -4.65 0.84
CA HIS A 78 19.36 -3.54 0.07
C HIS A 78 18.60 -4.09 -1.15
N VAL A 79 17.32 -3.72 -1.24
CA VAL A 79 16.39 -4.16 -2.26
C VAL A 79 15.82 -2.95 -2.98
N GLU A 80 15.91 -2.97 -4.29
CA GLU A 80 15.26 -1.99 -5.15
C GLU A 80 13.90 -2.50 -5.61
N GLN A 81 12.87 -1.66 -5.50
CA GLN A 81 11.53 -1.96 -6.01
C GLN A 81 11.05 -0.81 -6.87
N ALA A 82 10.60 -1.08 -8.10
CA ALA A 82 9.96 -0.06 -8.90
C ALA A 82 8.45 -0.27 -8.94
N PHE A 83 7.74 0.85 -9.05
CA PHE A 83 6.29 0.94 -9.04
C PHE A 83 5.83 1.80 -10.21
N GLU A 84 4.69 1.46 -10.75
CA GLU A 84 3.94 2.20 -11.76
C GLU A 84 2.54 2.48 -11.22
N VAL A 85 1.99 3.66 -11.48
CA VAL A 85 0.58 3.93 -11.20
C VAL A 85 -0.28 3.27 -12.27
N SER A 86 -1.10 2.30 -11.89
CA SER A 86 -2.12 1.73 -12.76
C SER A 86 -3.39 2.57 -12.75
N ASP A 87 -3.80 3.05 -11.58
CA ASP A 87 -5.07 3.76 -11.37
C ASP A 87 -4.85 4.99 -10.49
N TRP A 88 -5.54 6.08 -10.80
CA TRP A 88 -5.39 7.34 -10.07
C TRP A 88 -6.71 8.10 -10.05
N GLU A 89 -7.38 8.06 -8.91
CA GLU A 89 -8.52 8.91 -8.60
C GLU A 89 -8.21 9.76 -7.36
N PRO A 90 -7.95 11.06 -7.53
CA PRO A 90 -7.54 11.92 -6.44
C PRO A 90 -8.55 11.92 -5.29
N GLY A 91 -8.08 11.54 -4.09
CA GLY A 91 -8.91 11.45 -2.88
C GLY A 91 -9.78 10.20 -2.78
N ARG A 92 -9.68 9.25 -3.71
CA ARG A 92 -10.51 8.03 -3.75
C ARG A 92 -9.74 6.74 -3.98
N GLU A 93 -8.86 6.71 -4.97
CA GLU A 93 -8.23 5.46 -5.39
C GLU A 93 -6.80 5.69 -5.89
N LEU A 94 -5.92 4.78 -5.51
CA LEU A 94 -4.54 4.70 -5.96
C LEU A 94 -4.22 3.24 -6.30
N GLY A 95 -4.10 2.93 -7.58
CA GLY A 95 -3.62 1.65 -8.08
C GLY A 95 -2.12 1.71 -8.36
N LEU A 96 -1.36 0.78 -7.80
CA LEU A 96 0.08 0.65 -7.95
C LEU A 96 0.42 -0.74 -8.48
N THR A 97 1.13 -0.80 -9.60
CA THR A 97 1.74 -2.02 -10.09
C THR A 97 3.22 -2.01 -9.73
N MET A 98 3.68 -2.95 -8.92
CA MET A 98 5.10 -3.17 -8.71
C MET A 98 5.72 -3.75 -9.98
N ILE A 99 6.53 -2.93 -10.64
CA ILE A 99 7.23 -3.24 -11.88
C ILE A 99 8.71 -3.54 -11.55
N GLY A 100 9.15 -4.79 -11.72
CA GLY A 100 10.55 -5.12 -11.45
C GLY A 100 10.83 -6.59 -11.57
N ARG A 101 11.92 -6.94 -12.28
CA ARG A 101 12.42 -8.31 -12.34
C ARG A 101 13.23 -8.60 -11.09
N ARG A 102 12.57 -9.08 -10.03
CA ARG A 102 13.24 -10.00 -9.12
C ARG A 102 13.12 -11.38 -9.74
N ALA A 103 14.23 -12.09 -9.96
CA ALA A 103 14.21 -13.42 -10.55
C ALA A 103 13.23 -14.31 -9.76
N GLY A 104 12.20 -14.84 -10.43
CA GLY A 104 11.17 -15.68 -9.82
C GLY A 104 9.87 -15.00 -9.39
N TYR A 105 9.70 -13.67 -9.59
CA TYR A 105 8.45 -12.98 -9.25
C TYR A 105 7.84 -12.26 -10.46
N GLY A 106 6.56 -12.53 -10.73
CA GLY A 106 5.73 -11.79 -11.70
C GLY A 106 5.39 -10.37 -11.23
N PRO A 107 4.77 -9.55 -12.11
CA PRO A 107 4.24 -8.24 -11.72
C PRO A 107 3.20 -8.40 -10.60
N ARG A 108 3.18 -7.45 -9.67
CA ARG A 108 2.20 -7.45 -8.57
C ARG A 108 1.40 -6.17 -8.58
N HIS A 109 0.10 -6.29 -8.36
CA HIS A 109 -0.83 -5.18 -8.34
C HIS A 109 -1.28 -4.93 -6.90
N TYR A 110 -1.21 -3.67 -6.49
CA TYR A 110 -1.66 -3.16 -5.20
C TYR A 110 -2.74 -2.12 -5.48
N GLY A 111 -3.99 -2.44 -5.18
CA GLY A 111 -5.10 -1.50 -5.19
C GLY A 111 -5.28 -0.89 -3.80
N LEU A 112 -5.22 0.45 -3.71
CA LEU A 112 -5.53 1.18 -2.48
C LEU A 112 -6.78 2.02 -2.74
N LYS A 113 -7.90 1.63 -2.12
CA LYS A 113 -9.16 2.35 -2.19
C LYS A 113 -9.43 3.06 -0.87
N LEU A 114 -9.55 4.38 -0.91
CA LEU A 114 -9.92 5.19 0.24
C LEU A 114 -11.43 5.35 0.28
N LEU A 115 -12.04 4.73 1.28
CA LEU A 115 -13.45 4.85 1.60
C LEU A 115 -13.62 5.79 2.78
N ARG A 116 -14.75 6.50 2.81
CA ARG A 116 -15.11 7.29 3.98
C ARG A 116 -15.36 6.34 5.14
N GLY A 117 -14.69 6.58 6.28
CA GLY A 117 -14.90 5.81 7.50
C GLY A 117 -16.28 6.08 8.12
N SER A 118 -16.64 5.26 9.10
CA SER A 118 -17.93 5.33 9.80
C SER A 118 -18.09 6.62 10.63
N GLU A 119 -16.98 7.22 11.06
CA GLU A 119 -16.95 8.46 11.82
C GLU A 119 -16.62 9.67 10.93
N LYS A 120 -17.06 10.86 11.38
CA LYS A 120 -16.56 12.11 10.81
C LYS A 120 -15.06 12.16 11.06
N ASP A 121 -14.29 12.34 9.98
CA ASP A 121 -12.83 12.46 9.99
C ASP A 121 -12.05 11.13 10.13
N THR A 122 -12.69 9.99 9.90
CA THR A 122 -12.01 8.69 9.75
C THR A 122 -12.02 8.23 8.29
N THR A 123 -10.96 7.56 7.86
CA THR A 123 -10.82 6.94 6.54
C THR A 123 -10.67 5.44 6.70
N ARG A 124 -11.50 4.68 5.99
CA ARG A 124 -11.34 3.23 5.83
C ARG A 124 -10.61 3.01 4.51
N MET A 125 -9.37 2.54 4.58
CA MET A 125 -8.60 2.19 3.41
C MET A 125 -8.75 0.70 3.14
N HIS A 126 -9.39 0.36 2.03
CA HIS A 126 -9.47 -0.99 1.52
C HIS A 126 -8.23 -1.26 0.66
N VAL A 127 -7.48 -2.29 1.01
CA VAL A 127 -6.23 -2.65 0.36
C VAL A 127 -6.41 -3.99 -0.33
N GLU A 128 -6.19 -4.02 -1.64
CA GLU A 128 -6.30 -5.21 -2.47
C GLU A 128 -4.90 -5.55 -3.01
N LEU A 129 -4.43 -6.76 -2.76
CA LEU A 129 -3.18 -7.28 -3.30
C LEU A 129 -3.51 -8.39 -4.28
N ALA A 130 -3.31 -8.12 -5.57
CA ALA A 130 -3.36 -9.14 -6.61
C ALA A 130 -1.95 -9.48 -7.07
N CYS A 131 -1.63 -10.77 -7.11
CA CYS A 131 -0.47 -11.26 -7.84
C CYS A 131 -0.95 -11.75 -9.20
N ASP A 132 -0.38 -11.25 -10.28
CA ASP A 132 -0.57 -11.90 -11.57
C ASP A 132 0.31 -13.16 -11.53
N ASP A 133 -0.28 -14.27 -11.11
CA ASP A 133 0.37 -15.58 -11.04
C ASP A 133 0.44 -16.14 -12.47
N GLU A 134 1.22 -15.50 -13.34
CA GLU A 134 1.67 -16.19 -14.55
C GLU A 134 2.76 -17.18 -14.09
N PRO A 135 2.54 -18.50 -14.17
CA PRO A 135 3.44 -19.49 -13.60
C PRO A 135 4.78 -19.42 -14.33
N LEU A 136 5.77 -18.78 -13.71
CA LEU A 136 7.14 -18.80 -14.21
C LEU A 136 7.65 -20.25 -14.18
N PRO A 137 8.24 -20.77 -15.27
CA PRO A 137 8.76 -22.12 -15.29
C PRO A 137 10.10 -22.19 -14.55
N SER A 138 10.09 -22.22 -13.21
CA SER A 138 11.26 -22.47 -12.35
C SER A 138 10.83 -22.60 -10.87
N PRO A 139 11.61 -23.30 -10.01
CA PRO A 139 11.14 -23.82 -8.71
C PRO A 139 10.62 -22.73 -7.76
N PRO A 140 9.82 -23.08 -6.73
CA PRO A 140 9.14 -22.12 -5.87
C PRO A 140 10.19 -21.32 -5.08
N VAL A 141 10.52 -20.13 -5.56
CA VAL A 141 11.31 -19.17 -4.78
C VAL A 141 10.32 -18.41 -3.92
N LEU A 142 10.15 -18.88 -2.68
CA LEU A 142 9.29 -18.32 -1.63
C LEU A 142 7.82 -18.17 -2.08
N THR A 143 7.12 -19.30 -2.08
CA THR A 143 5.65 -19.36 -1.98
C THR A 143 5.19 -18.59 -0.74
N ASP A 144 4.28 -17.64 -0.96
CA ASP A 144 3.53 -16.86 0.05
C ASP A 144 4.38 -16.37 1.23
N ASP A 145 5.00 -15.20 1.09
CA ASP A 145 5.83 -14.58 2.11
C ASP A 145 4.93 -14.00 3.22
N PRO A 146 4.79 -14.64 4.41
CA PRO A 146 3.98 -14.09 5.53
C PRO A 146 4.53 -12.75 6.02
N ASP A 147 5.82 -12.49 5.77
CA ASP A 147 6.48 -11.22 6.03
C ASP A 147 5.94 -10.09 5.15
N ARG A 148 5.39 -10.36 3.96
CA ARG A 148 4.80 -9.33 3.08
C ARG A 148 3.58 -8.67 3.71
N HIS A 149 2.59 -9.47 4.12
CA HIS A 149 1.37 -8.94 4.71
C HIS A 149 1.72 -8.17 5.99
N ARG A 150 2.62 -8.73 6.81
CA ARG A 150 3.13 -8.06 8.02
C ARG A 150 3.83 -6.74 7.71
N MET A 151 4.67 -6.69 6.68
CA MET A 151 5.41 -5.50 6.28
C MET A 151 4.48 -4.42 5.70
N LEU A 152 3.45 -4.83 4.97
CA LEU A 152 2.41 -3.91 4.51
C LEU A 152 1.65 -3.33 5.70
N ILE A 153 1.14 -4.16 6.62
CA ILE A 153 0.52 -3.69 7.87
C ILE A 153 1.45 -2.72 8.59
N THR A 154 2.73 -3.06 8.76
CA THR A 154 3.72 -2.20 9.41
C THR A 154 3.83 -0.83 8.73
N SER A 155 3.82 -0.83 7.38
CA SER A 155 3.87 0.40 6.59
C SER A 155 2.58 1.22 6.76
N LEU A 156 1.41 0.58 6.79
CA LEU A 156 0.13 1.25 6.99
C LEU A 156 -0.03 1.80 8.42
N GLU A 157 0.50 1.11 9.43
CA GLU A 157 0.58 1.63 10.79
C GLU A 157 1.51 2.85 10.89
N ALA A 158 2.62 2.85 10.15
CA ALA A 158 3.51 3.98 10.10
C ALA A 158 2.89 5.18 9.35
N LEU A 159 2.16 4.92 8.26
CA LEU A 159 1.34 5.91 7.56
C LEU A 159 0.30 6.51 8.52
N ARG A 160 -0.42 5.67 9.26
CA ARG A 160 -1.40 6.10 10.25
C ARG A 160 -0.78 7.06 11.25
N ARG A 161 0.35 6.69 11.86
CA ARG A 161 1.07 7.56 12.80
C ARG A 161 1.53 8.88 12.16
N TYR A 162 2.00 8.84 10.92
CA TYR A 162 2.43 10.03 10.19
C TYR A 162 1.27 10.99 9.92
N VAL A 163 0.12 10.46 9.49
CA VAL A 163 -1.06 11.25 9.13
C VAL A 163 -1.81 11.75 10.37
N GLU A 164 -1.92 10.94 11.42
CA GLU A 164 -2.56 11.31 12.69
C GLU A 164 -1.67 12.26 13.53
N GLY A 165 -0.35 12.16 13.40
CA GLY A 165 0.61 12.97 14.15
C GLY A 165 1.03 14.28 13.50
N ALA A 166 0.73 14.49 12.21
CA ALA A 166 0.96 15.74 11.50
C ALA A 166 -0.13 16.78 11.80
#